data_AF-E7CVA7-F1
#
_entry.id   AF-E7CVA7-F1
#
_cell.length_a   1.000
_cell.length_b   1.000
_cell.length_c   1.000
_cell.angle_alpha   90.00
_cell.angle_beta   90.00
_cell.angle_gamma   90.00
#
_symmetry.space_group_name_H-M   'P 1'
#
loop_
_entity.id
_entity.type
_entity.pdbx_description
1 polymer ?
#
loop_
_entity_poly.entity_id
_entity_poly.type
_entity_poly.pdbx_seq_one_letter_code
_entity_poly.pdbx_strand_id
1 'polypeptide(L)'
;CMYTQEESIEVAEKLKDCINYHREIKTFTNRISDIFGPMLFIYYSFHQASGCLVLLECSQMTGAALMRYLPLTIILTQQLIQLSVVFELLGSESERLKDAVYGVPWECMDIKNRKVVRFFLMNVQNPVQVKAMGLANVGVTTMASIMKTSMSYFTFLLSQTEEN
;
A
#
# COMPACT_ATOMS: atom_id res chain seq x y z
N CYS A 1 -29.13 27.25 0.33
CA CYS A 1 -29.80 26.34 1.27
C CYS A 1 -28.99 26.37 2.55
N MET A 2 -29.61 26.55 3.73
CA MET A 2 -28.92 26.47 5.02
C MET A 2 -29.63 25.41 5.84
N TYR A 3 -28.88 24.56 6.52
CA TYR A 3 -29.47 23.57 7.41
C TYR A 3 -30.24 24.22 8.54
N THR A 4 -31.34 23.59 8.92
CA THR A 4 -32.07 23.87 10.15
C THR A 4 -31.19 23.56 11.36
N GLN A 5 -31.59 24.05 12.53
CA GLN A 5 -30.85 23.80 13.77
C GLN A 5 -30.78 22.30 14.09
N GLU A 6 -31.86 21.55 13.84
CA GLU A 6 -31.93 20.11 14.05
C GLU A 6 -30.98 19.36 13.11
N GLU A 7 -31.02 19.66 11.81
CA GLU A 7 -30.09 19.10 10.82
C GLU A 7 -28.62 19.43 11.15
N SER A 8 -28.35 20.64 11.65
CA SER A 8 -26.99 21.03 12.03
C SER A 8 -26.45 20.24 13.23
N ILE A 9 -27.32 19.83 14.16
CA ILE A 9 -26.94 18.97 15.30
C ILE A 9 -26.66 17.55 14.78
N GLU A 10 -27.55 17.00 13.94
CA GLU A 10 -27.38 15.66 13.36
C GLU A 10 -26.09 15.56 12.53
N VAL A 11 -25.81 16.57 11.71
CA VAL A 11 -24.57 16.66 10.92
C VAL A 11 -23.34 16.68 11.85
N ALA A 12 -23.40 17.42 12.95
CA ALA A 12 -22.28 17.50 13.89
C ALA A 12 -21.98 16.13 14.53
N GLU A 13 -23.02 15.37 14.89
CA GLU A 13 -22.89 14.01 15.43
C GLU A 13 -22.30 13.05 14.39
N LYS A 14 -22.83 13.03 13.16
CA LYS A 14 -22.30 12.19 12.09
C LYS A 14 -20.84 12.51 11.76
N LEU A 15 -20.48 13.79 11.70
CA LEU A 15 -19.08 14.21 11.48
C LEU A 15 -18.17 13.69 12.60
N LYS A 16 -18.62 13.80 13.85
CA LYS A 16 -17.86 13.29 15.01
C LYS A 16 -17.65 11.78 14.91
N ASP A 17 -18.68 11.03 14.54
CA ASP A 17 -18.59 9.58 14.37
C ASP A 17 -17.64 9.19 13.24
N CYS A 18 -17.74 9.86 12.08
CA CYS A 18 -16.80 9.64 10.97
C CYS A 18 -15.34 9.93 11.36
N ILE A 19 -15.10 11.01 12.10
CA ILE A 19 -13.75 11.38 12.56
C ILE A 19 -13.22 10.35 13.55
N ASN A 20 -14.03 9.91 14.50
CA ASN A 20 -13.65 8.90 15.48
C ASN A 20 -13.34 7.57 14.79
N TYR A 21 -14.18 7.14 13.85
CA TYR A 21 -13.96 5.92 13.08
C TYR A 21 -12.68 6.00 12.23
N HIS A 22 -12.43 7.13 11.56
CA HIS A 22 -11.18 7.34 10.84
C HIS A 22 -9.95 7.27 11.77
N ARG A 23 -10.06 7.79 13.00
CA ARG A 23 -8.99 7.71 14.01
C ARG A 23 -8.74 6.27 14.45
N GLU A 24 -9.79 5.46 14.59
CA GLU A 24 -9.67 4.03 14.89
C GLU A 24 -8.97 3.28 13.76
N ILE A 25 -9.39 3.50 12.51
CA ILE A 25 -8.75 2.91 11.32
C ILE A 25 -7.26 3.26 11.28
N LYS A 26 -6.93 4.55 11.45
CA LYS A 26 -5.53 5.00 11.45
C LYS A 26 -4.71 4.34 12.56
N THR A 27 -5.29 4.21 13.76
CA THR A 27 -4.63 3.55 14.90
C THR A 27 -4.42 2.07 14.63
N PHE A 28 -5.42 1.40 14.06
CA PHE A 28 -5.33 -0.01 13.66
C PHE A 28 -4.25 -0.22 12.61
N THR A 29 -4.23 0.59 11.54
CA THR A 29 -3.21 0.49 10.48
C THR A 29 -1.80 0.74 11.00
N ASN A 30 -1.62 1.69 11.93
CA ASN A 30 -0.32 1.90 12.56
C ASN A 30 0.12 0.66 13.34
N ARG A 31 -0.77 0.04 14.13
CA ARG A 31 -0.46 -1.20 14.85
C ARG A 31 -0.11 -2.35 13.91
N ILE A 32 -0.83 -2.48 12.79
CA ILE A 32 -0.51 -3.46 11.75
C ILE A 32 0.87 -3.17 11.17
N SER A 33 1.21 -1.92 10.88
CA SER A 33 2.53 -1.54 10.37
C SER A 33 3.65 -1.86 11.37
N ASP A 34 3.43 -1.62 12.66
CA ASP A 34 4.44 -1.90 13.69
C ASP A 34 4.67 -3.41 13.87
N ILE A 35 3.61 -4.22 13.80
CA ILE A 35 3.69 -5.69 13.97
C ILE A 35 4.22 -6.37 12.71
N PHE A 36 3.64 -6.05 11.55
CA PHE A 36 3.95 -6.72 10.30
C PHE A 36 5.09 -6.04 9.53
N GLY A 37 5.46 -4.81 9.86
CA GLY A 37 6.51 -4.07 9.16
C GLY A 37 7.84 -4.82 9.07
N PRO A 38 8.39 -5.36 10.18
CA PRO A 38 9.61 -6.17 10.14
C PRO A 38 9.44 -7.46 9.33
N MET A 39 8.29 -8.13 9.47
CA MET A 39 7.98 -9.34 8.71
C MET A 39 7.94 -9.06 7.19
N LEU A 40 7.28 -7.98 6.80
CA LEU A 40 7.18 -7.54 5.40
C LEU A 40 8.55 -7.16 4.83
N PHE A 41 9.42 -6.53 5.64
CA PHE A 41 10.78 -6.22 5.23
C PHE A 41 11.61 -7.49 4.96
N ILE A 42 11.55 -8.48 5.85
CA ILE A 42 12.20 -9.79 5.65
C ILE A 42 11.62 -10.49 4.41
N TYR A 43 10.30 -10.46 4.26
CA TYR A 43 9.60 -11.04 3.11
C TYR A 43 10.04 -10.41 1.78
N TYR A 44 10.13 -9.09 1.72
CA TYR A 44 10.62 -8.38 0.53
C TYR A 44 12.09 -8.63 0.26
N SER A 45 12.93 -8.72 1.30
CA SER A 45 14.34 -9.07 1.15
C SER A 45 14.53 -10.49 0.60
N PHE A 46 13.69 -11.43 1.06
CA PHE A 46 13.64 -12.78 0.53
C PHE A 46 13.24 -12.79 -0.95
N HIS A 47 12.18 -12.08 -1.34
CA HIS A 47 11.77 -11.96 -2.74
C HIS A 47 12.82 -11.29 -3.62
N GLN A 48 13.50 -10.27 -3.11
CA GLN A 48 14.59 -9.60 -3.81
C GLN A 48 15.74 -10.56 -4.14
N ALA A 49 16.20 -11.31 -3.14
CA ALA A 49 17.30 -12.27 -3.28
C ALA A 49 16.89 -13.48 -4.13
N SER A 50 15.78 -14.13 -3.78
CA SER A 50 15.29 -15.32 -4.50
C SER A 50 14.91 -15.00 -5.94
N GLY A 51 14.26 -13.86 -6.20
CA GLY A 51 13.89 -13.42 -7.55
C GLY A 51 15.10 -13.27 -8.48
N CYS A 52 16.20 -12.71 -7.98
CA CYS A 52 17.45 -12.62 -8.75
C CYS A 52 18.02 -14.01 -9.06
N LEU A 53 18.09 -14.89 -8.05
CA LEU A 53 18.67 -16.23 -8.20
C LEU A 53 17.87 -17.12 -9.15
N VAL A 54 16.54 -17.13 -9.06
CA VAL A 54 15.71 -17.97 -9.94
C VAL A 54 15.76 -17.49 -11.39
N LEU A 55 15.90 -16.19 -11.64
CA LEU A 55 16.12 -15.64 -12.98
C LEU A 55 17.47 -16.11 -13.56
N LEU A 56 18.53 -16.09 -12.76
CA LEU A 56 19.85 -16.58 -13.15
C LEU A 56 19.87 -18.09 -13.43
N GLU A 57 19.18 -18.89 -12.61
CA GLU A 57 19.05 -20.33 -12.87
C GLU A 57 18.24 -20.61 -14.13
N CYS A 58 17.17 -19.84 -14.37
CA CYS A 58 16.40 -19.96 -15.60
C CYS A 58 17.22 -19.58 -16.84
N SER A 59 18.16 -18.63 -16.77
CA SER A 59 18.94 -18.19 -17.93
C SER A 59 19.88 -19.26 -18.48
N GLN A 60 20.14 -20.34 -17.76
CA GLN A 60 20.87 -21.51 -18.27
C GLN A 60 20.13 -22.20 -19.43
N MET A 61 18.80 -22.01 -19.53
CA MET A 61 17.96 -22.52 -20.63
C MET A 61 18.02 -24.05 -20.84
N THR A 62 18.50 -24.81 -19.85
CA THR A 62 18.48 -26.28 -19.88
C THR A 62 17.12 -26.80 -19.45
N GLY A 63 16.68 -27.94 -20.01
CA GLY A 63 15.39 -28.54 -19.67
C GLY A 63 15.25 -28.84 -18.16
N ALA A 64 16.32 -29.30 -17.51
CA ALA A 64 16.33 -29.60 -16.08
C ALA A 64 16.21 -28.33 -15.22
N ALA A 65 16.92 -27.25 -15.58
CA ALA A 65 16.82 -25.97 -14.88
C ALA A 65 15.42 -25.37 -15.03
N LEU A 66 14.89 -25.31 -16.26
CA LEU A 66 13.55 -24.76 -16.51
C LEU A 66 12.46 -25.54 -15.79
N MET A 67 12.47 -26.88 -15.82
CA MET A 67 11.47 -27.68 -15.10
C MET A 67 11.50 -27.44 -13.58
N ARG A 68 12.66 -27.12 -13.01
CA ARG A 68 12.81 -26.89 -11.57
C ARG A 68 12.50 -25.46 -11.16
N TYR A 69 13.03 -24.47 -11.88
CA TYR A 69 13.05 -23.07 -11.44
C TYR A 69 11.97 -22.20 -12.07
N LEU A 70 11.42 -22.57 -13.24
CA LEU A 70 10.32 -21.81 -13.84
C LEU A 70 9.06 -21.83 -12.97
N PRO A 71 8.60 -22.98 -12.42
CA PRO A 71 7.45 -22.99 -11.51
C PRO A 71 7.69 -22.16 -10.25
N LEU A 72 8.90 -22.22 -9.69
CA LEU A 72 9.30 -21.42 -8.53
C LEU A 72 9.24 -19.92 -8.83
N THR A 73 9.73 -19.51 -10.00
CA THR A 73 9.68 -18.11 -10.46
C THR A 73 8.24 -17.61 -10.56
N ILE A 74 7.34 -18.42 -11.13
CA ILE A 74 5.92 -18.09 -11.26
C ILE A 74 5.29 -17.94 -9.88
N ILE A 75 5.52 -18.89 -8.97
CA ILE A 75 4.94 -18.88 -7.62
C ILE A 75 5.44 -17.66 -6.82
N LEU A 76 6.75 -17.40 -6.81
CA LEU A 76 7.32 -16.25 -6.09
C LEU A 76 6.77 -14.93 -6.63
N THR A 77 6.71 -14.78 -7.95
CA THR A 77 6.15 -13.58 -8.59
C THR A 77 4.67 -13.42 -8.26
N GLN A 78 3.89 -14.51 -8.32
CA GLN A 78 2.46 -14.49 -7.98
C GLN A 78 2.23 -14.07 -6.52
N GLN A 79 3.01 -14.61 -5.59
CA GLN A 79 2.92 -14.26 -4.17
C GLN A 79 3.21 -12.77 -3.94
N LEU A 80 4.25 -12.24 -4.61
CA LEU A 80 4.59 -10.82 -4.53
C LEU A 80 3.48 -9.93 -5.10
N ILE A 81 2.90 -10.30 -6.26
CA ILE A 81 1.75 -9.60 -6.87
C ILE A 81 0.56 -9.62 -5.93
N GLN A 82 0.20 -10.78 -5.37
CA GLN A 82 -0.95 -10.91 -4.50
C GLN A 82 -0.82 -10.03 -3.26
N LEU A 83 0.35 -10.03 -2.62
CA LEU A 83 0.62 -9.16 -1.49
C LEU A 83 0.45 -7.68 -1.88
N SER A 84 1.08 -7.27 -2.99
CA SER A 84 1.03 -5.89 -3.44
C SER A 84 -0.37 -5.41 -3.82
N VAL A 85 -1.16 -6.24 -4.50
CA VAL A 85 -2.54 -5.90 -4.88
C VAL A 85 -3.42 -5.72 -3.64
N VAL A 86 -3.26 -6.55 -2.62
CA VAL A 86 -4.04 -6.41 -1.37
C VAL A 86 -3.76 -5.06 -0.70
N PHE A 87 -2.49 -4.67 -0.58
CA PHE A 87 -2.15 -3.38 0.04
C PHE A 87 -2.48 -2.18 -0.85
N GLU A 88 -2.38 -2.31 -2.16
CA GLU A 88 -2.81 -1.29 -3.11
C GLU A 88 -4.31 -1.03 -2.98
N LEU A 89 -5.11 -2.10 -2.90
CA LEU A 89 -6.56 -1.98 -2.73
C LEU A 89 -6.90 -1.26 -1.42
N LEU A 90 -6.24 -1.62 -0.31
CA LEU A 90 -6.40 -0.92 0.98
C LEU A 90 -6.05 0.57 0.88
N GLY A 91 -4.96 0.90 0.18
CA GLY A 91 -4.57 2.29 -0.08
C GLY A 91 -5.61 3.05 -0.90
N SER A 92 -6.11 2.43 -1.97
CA SER A 92 -7.10 3.03 -2.86
C SER A 92 -8.44 3.32 -2.17
N GLU A 93 -8.91 2.41 -1.31
CA GLU A 93 -10.11 2.64 -0.51
C GLU A 93 -9.90 3.79 0.50
N SER A 94 -8.69 3.92 1.06
CA SER A 94 -8.39 5.06 1.93
C SER A 94 -8.35 6.39 1.17
N GLU A 95 -7.97 6.41 -0.11
CA GLU A 95 -7.94 7.64 -0.92
C GLU A 95 -9.35 8.18 -1.19
N ARG A 96 -10.33 7.29 -1.37
CA ARG A 96 -11.74 7.65 -1.61
C ARG A 96 -12.35 8.49 -0.49
N LEU A 97 -11.85 8.34 0.75
CA LEU A 97 -12.32 9.13 1.89
C LEU A 97 -12.11 10.63 1.68
N LYS A 98 -10.98 11.02 1.07
CA LYS A 98 -10.67 12.43 0.78
C LYS A 98 -11.74 13.06 -0.10
N ASP A 99 -12.13 12.35 -1.16
CA ASP A 99 -13.11 12.84 -2.12
C ASP A 99 -14.52 12.85 -1.51
N ALA A 100 -14.85 11.85 -0.68
CA ALA A 100 -16.11 11.81 0.07
C ALA A 100 -16.24 12.99 1.05
N VAL A 101 -15.19 13.30 1.81
CA VAL A 101 -15.19 14.44 2.74
C VAL A 101 -15.26 15.78 2.00
N TYR A 102 -14.59 15.90 0.85
CA TYR A 102 -14.68 17.10 0.01
C TYR A 102 -16.09 17.32 -0.56
N GLY A 103 -16.78 16.24 -0.95
CA GLY A 103 -18.12 16.27 -1.52
C GLY A 103 -19.25 16.50 -0.52
N VAL A 104 -18.96 16.61 0.79
CA VAL A 104 -19.96 16.98 1.80
C VAL A 104 -20.46 18.41 1.52
N PRO A 105 -21.78 18.69 1.57
CA PRO A 105 -22.36 20.02 1.33
C PRO A 105 -22.06 21.02 2.47
N TRP A 106 -20.79 21.33 2.67
CA TRP A 106 -20.28 22.19 3.74
C TRP A 106 -20.78 23.63 3.62
N GLU A 107 -21.13 24.08 2.41
CA GLU A 107 -21.70 25.40 2.15
C GLU A 107 -23.05 25.63 2.84
N CYS A 108 -23.83 24.56 3.05
CA CYS A 108 -25.12 24.59 3.73
C CYS A 108 -24.99 24.55 5.26
N MET A 109 -23.80 24.27 5.79
CA MET A 109 -23.55 24.10 7.23
C MET A 109 -23.32 25.43 7.95
N ASP A 110 -23.45 25.41 9.28
CA ASP A 110 -23.06 26.52 10.14
C ASP A 110 -21.52 26.68 10.22
N ILE A 111 -21.05 27.77 10.82
CA ILE A 111 -19.61 28.07 10.93
C ILE A 111 -18.86 26.98 11.72
N LYS A 112 -19.53 26.35 12.71
CA LYS A 112 -18.91 25.32 13.55
C LYS A 112 -18.64 24.06 12.73
N ASN A 113 -19.66 23.52 12.06
CA ASN A 113 -19.53 22.32 11.24
C ASN A 113 -18.60 22.53 10.04
N ARG A 114 -18.62 23.71 9.39
CA ARG A 114 -17.64 24.04 8.33
C ARG A 114 -16.20 23.93 8.80
N LYS A 115 -15.90 24.41 10.00
CA LYS A 115 -14.55 24.29 10.59
C LYS A 115 -14.18 22.83 10.82
N VAL A 116 -15.12 22.03 11.34
CA VAL A 116 -14.90 20.59 11.57
C VAL A 116 -14.62 19.86 10.26
N VAL A 117 -15.44 20.06 9.22
CA VAL A 117 -15.22 19.47 7.89
C VAL A 117 -13.86 19.90 7.32
N ARG A 118 -13.50 21.17 7.45
CA ARG A 118 -12.18 21.65 6.99
C ARG A 118 -11.02 20.93 7.68
N PHE A 119 -11.09 20.77 9.02
CA PHE A 119 -10.07 20.02 9.75
C PHE A 119 -10.07 18.55 9.35
N PHE A 120 -11.24 17.94 9.17
CA PHE A 120 -11.33 16.55 8.76
C PHE A 120 -10.71 16.36 7.36
N LEU A 121 -11.05 17.24 6.41
CA LEU A 121 -10.50 17.26 5.07
C LEU A 121 -8.97 17.37 5.07
N MET A 122 -8.41 18.25 5.92
CA MET A 122 -6.96 18.39 6.08
C MET A 122 -6.30 17.10 6.61
N ASN A 123 -6.98 16.36 7.49
CA ASN A 123 -6.45 15.12 8.06
C ASN A 123 -6.49 13.94 7.08
N VAL A 124 -7.51 13.87 6.21
CA VAL A 124 -7.68 12.77 5.24
C VAL A 124 -6.88 12.98 3.94
N GLN A 125 -6.16 14.09 3.79
CA GLN A 125 -5.31 14.32 2.60
C GLN A 125 -4.20 13.26 2.45
N ASN A 126 -3.73 12.70 3.57
CA ASN A 126 -2.74 11.63 3.56
C ASN A 126 -3.47 10.28 3.73
N PRO A 127 -3.46 9.41 2.71
CA PRO A 127 -4.10 8.11 2.81
C PRO A 127 -3.49 7.27 3.92
N VAL A 128 -4.31 6.47 4.56
CA VAL A 128 -3.88 5.49 5.55
C VAL A 128 -3.23 4.33 4.80
N GLN A 129 -1.93 4.15 5.00
CA GLN A 129 -1.13 3.13 4.31
C GLN A 129 -0.30 2.33 5.31
N VAL A 130 -0.11 1.04 5.00
CA VAL A 130 0.80 0.18 5.75
C VAL A 130 2.23 0.41 5.29
N LYS A 131 3.16 0.50 6.24
CA LYS A 131 4.58 0.73 5.97
C LYS A 131 5.45 -0.43 6.46
N ALA A 132 6.38 -0.87 5.62
CA ALA A 132 7.45 -1.80 6.02
C ALA A 132 8.53 -1.04 6.79
N MET A 133 8.77 -1.43 8.05
CA MET A 133 9.73 -0.79 8.98
C MET A 133 9.56 0.74 9.14
N GLY A 134 8.38 1.28 8.81
CA GLY A 134 8.15 2.73 8.78
C GLY A 134 8.83 3.48 7.62
N LEU A 135 9.57 2.79 6.74
CA LEU A 135 10.41 3.39 5.70
C LEU A 135 9.74 3.34 4.32
N ALA A 136 9.22 2.17 3.92
CA ALA A 136 8.68 1.95 2.58
C ALA A 136 7.18 1.66 2.62
N ASN A 137 6.43 2.30 1.72
CA ASN A 137 5.02 1.99 1.53
C ASN A 137 4.88 0.57 0.96
N VAL A 138 3.90 -0.18 1.42
CA VAL A 138 3.63 -1.54 0.96
C VAL A 138 2.61 -1.45 -0.17
N GLY A 139 2.87 -2.07 -1.33
CA GLY A 139 1.98 -1.94 -2.50
C GLY A 139 2.66 -2.25 -3.83
N VAL A 140 2.04 -1.84 -4.93
CA VAL A 140 2.50 -2.13 -6.30
C VAL A 140 3.81 -1.42 -6.62
N THR A 141 3.99 -0.19 -6.11
CA THR A 141 5.22 0.60 -6.31
C THR A 141 6.46 -0.11 -5.76
N THR A 142 6.38 -0.64 -4.53
CA THR A 142 7.48 -1.39 -3.89
C THR A 142 7.75 -2.72 -4.59
N MET A 143 6.72 -3.45 -5.01
CA MET A 143 6.91 -4.66 -5.84
C MET A 143 7.63 -4.32 -7.15
N ALA A 144 7.20 -3.27 -7.86
CA ALA A 144 7.83 -2.86 -9.10
C ALA A 144 9.30 -2.49 -8.88
N SER A 145 9.63 -1.87 -7.74
CA SER A 145 11.02 -1.62 -7.33
C SER A 145 11.80 -2.91 -7.12
N ILE A 146 11.24 -3.89 -6.39
CA ILE A 146 11.89 -5.19 -6.16
C ILE A 146 12.17 -5.88 -7.49
N MET A 147 11.17 -5.96 -8.36
CA MET A 147 11.31 -6.56 -9.69
C MET A 147 12.40 -5.88 -10.50
N LYS A 148 12.38 -4.55 -10.63
CA LYS A 148 13.42 -3.79 -11.35
C LYS A 148 14.81 -4.07 -10.79
N THR A 149 14.96 -4.04 -9.47
CA THR A 149 16.23 -4.30 -8.81
C THR A 149 16.69 -5.74 -9.02
N SER A 150 15.78 -6.73 -8.99
CA SER A 150 16.09 -8.13 -9.30
C SER A 150 16.61 -8.29 -10.73
N MET A 151 15.96 -7.64 -11.70
CA MET A 151 16.44 -7.63 -13.09
C MET A 151 17.82 -6.98 -13.22
N SER A 152 18.06 -5.83 -12.57
CA SER A 152 19.37 -5.18 -12.60
C SER A 152 20.47 -6.09 -12.05
N TYR A 153 20.25 -6.71 -10.88
CA TYR A 153 21.23 -7.64 -10.31
C TYR A 153 21.40 -8.90 -11.15
N PHE A 154 20.33 -9.44 -11.73
CA PHE A 154 20.40 -10.55 -12.67
C PHE A 154 21.29 -10.20 -13.87
N THR A 155 21.05 -9.07 -14.53
CA THR A 155 21.86 -8.65 -15.69
C THR A 155 23.32 -8.45 -15.34
N PHE A 156 23.60 -7.88 -14.16
CA PHE A 156 24.96 -7.72 -13.66
C PHE A 156 25.64 -9.08 -13.44
N LEU A 157 25.01 -10.01 -12.73
CA LEU A 157 25.57 -11.33 -12.48
C LEU A 157 25.77 -12.13 -13.77
N LEU A 158 24.81 -12.05 -14.69
CA LEU A 158 24.91 -12.72 -15.99
C LEU A 158 26.16 -12.24 -16.74
N SER A 159 26.40 -10.93 -16.81
CA SER A 159 27.58 -10.38 -17.50
C SER A 159 28.90 -10.90 -16.92
N GLN A 160 28.98 -11.06 -15.59
CA GLN A 160 30.16 -11.61 -14.92
C GLN A 160 30.33 -13.12 -15.15
N THR A 161 29.23 -13.83 -15.46
CA THR A 161 29.29 -15.26 -15.77
C THR A 161 29.67 -15.52 -17.23
N GLU A 162 29.37 -14.57 -18.14
CA GLU A 162 29.78 -14.61 -19.55
C GLU A 162 31.24 -14.23 -19.77
N GLU A 163 31.83 -13.43 -18.87
CA GLU A 163 33.24 -13.02 -18.91
C GLU A 163 34.24 -14.10 -18.39
N ASN A 164 33.75 -15.15 -17.73
CA ASN A 164 34.54 -16.26 -17.18
C ASN A 164 34.41 -17.55 -18.00
#